data_AF-A0A2R7Y5U3-F1
#
_entry.id   AF-A0A2R7Y5U3-F1
#
_cell.length_a   1.000
_cell.length_b   1.000
_cell.length_c   1.000
_cell.angle_alpha   90.00
_cell.angle_beta   90.00
_cell.angle_gamma   90.00
#
_symmetry.space_group_name_H-M   'P 1'
#
loop_
_entity.id
_entity.type
_entity.pdbx_description
1 polymer ?
#
loop_
_entity_poly.entity_id
_entity_poly.type
_entity_poly.pdbx_seq_one_letter_code
_entity_poly.pdbx_strand_id
1 'polypeptide(L)'
;MWANFIFVGSIFMSVVSIDERGRITLPKGIREMGDRAVVISAGSFAIVIPIPREPEKVVEGWLKSRRGRKELGLLAEKKARADAVARARRRKQL
;
A
#
# COMPACT_ATOMS: atom_id res chain seq x y z
N MET A 1 -7.65 -29.93 -5.86
CA MET A 1 -6.44 -29.21 -5.39
C MET A 1 -6.76 -28.69 -4.00
N TRP A 2 -6.28 -29.37 -2.95
CA TRP A 2 -6.63 -29.06 -1.56
C TRP A 2 -5.57 -28.11 -1.01
N ALA A 3 -5.95 -26.86 -0.74
CA ALA A 3 -5.11 -25.95 0.02
C ALA A 3 -5.18 -26.38 1.50
N ASN A 4 -4.07 -26.87 2.04
CA ASN A 4 -3.98 -27.14 3.48
C ASN A 4 -3.79 -25.80 4.20
N PHE A 5 -4.83 -25.34 4.87
CA PHE A 5 -4.77 -24.19 5.75
C PHE A 5 -4.17 -24.62 7.07
N ILE A 6 -3.07 -23.97 7.47
CA ILE A 6 -2.51 -24.12 8.82
C ILE A 6 -2.90 -22.86 9.58
N PHE A 7 -3.76 -23.03 10.58
CA PHE A 7 -4.21 -21.92 11.42
C PHE A 7 -3.26 -21.78 12.61
N VAL A 8 -2.51 -20.67 12.67
CA VAL A 8 -1.69 -20.29 13.83
C VAL A 8 -2.13 -18.88 14.26
N GLY A 9 -3.10 -18.80 15.17
CA GLY A 9 -3.60 -17.51 15.68
C GLY A 9 -4.21 -16.61 14.59
N SER A 10 -3.88 -15.31 14.59
CA SER A 10 -4.41 -14.32 13.61
C SER A 10 -3.69 -14.33 12.26
N ILE A 11 -2.76 -15.26 12.04
CA ILE A 11 -1.94 -15.32 10.83
C ILE A 11 -2.44 -16.47 9.96
N PHE A 12 -2.99 -16.12 8.81
CA PHE A 12 -3.37 -17.10 7.78
C PHE A 12 -2.12 -17.51 6.99
N MET A 13 -1.70 -18.77 7.15
CA MET A 13 -0.62 -19.37 6.35
C MET A 13 -1.20 -20.48 5.46
N SER A 14 -0.92 -20.40 4.15
CA SER A 14 -1.34 -21.39 3.18
C SER A 14 -0.17 -21.78 2.29
N VAL A 15 0.05 -23.08 2.10
CA VAL A 15 0.97 -23.59 1.09
C VAL A 15 0.20 -23.74 -0.22
N VAL A 16 0.70 -23.13 -1.29
CA VAL A 16 0.08 -23.10 -2.62
C VAL A 16 1.07 -23.63 -3.65
N SER A 17 0.57 -24.38 -4.64
CA SER A 17 1.37 -24.85 -5.76
C SER A 17 1.63 -23.73 -6.76
N ILE A 18 2.83 -23.71 -7.34
CA ILE A 18 3.20 -22.85 -8.46
C ILE A 18 2.97 -23.65 -9.74
N ASP A 19 2.23 -23.08 -10.70
CA ASP A 19 2.02 -23.75 -11.98
C ASP A 19 3.22 -23.60 -12.94
N GLU A 20 3.19 -24.28 -14.08
CA GLU A 20 4.26 -24.28 -15.08
C GLU A 20 4.59 -22.88 -15.65
N ARG A 21 3.65 -21.94 -15.54
CA ARG A 21 3.81 -20.55 -16.00
C ARG A 21 4.24 -19.62 -14.87
N GLY A 22 4.56 -20.16 -13.69
CA GLY A 22 4.94 -19.40 -12.51
C GLY A 22 3.77 -18.68 -11.83
N ARG A 23 2.52 -19.02 -12.14
CA ARG A 23 1.35 -18.39 -11.53
C ARG A 23 1.06 -19.03 -10.17
N ILE A 24 0.66 -18.18 -9.23
CA ILE A 24 0.23 -18.58 -7.90
C ILE A 24 -1.25 -18.27 -7.77
N THR A 25 -2.04 -19.26 -7.38
CA THR A 25 -3.46 -19.04 -7.07
C THR A 25 -3.57 -18.55 -5.63
N LEU A 26 -3.93 -17.28 -5.46
CA LEU A 26 -4.12 -16.70 -4.14
C LEU A 26 -5.33 -17.36 -3.43
N PRO A 27 -5.21 -17.69 -2.14
CA PRO A 27 -6.34 -18.11 -1.32
C PRO A 27 -7.48 -17.08 -1.33
N LYS A 28 -8.72 -17.55 -1.14
CA LYS A 28 -9.93 -16.71 -1.24
C LYS A 28 -9.84 -15.42 -0.42
N GLY A 29 -9.37 -15.50 0.84
CA GLY A 29 -9.27 -14.32 1.71
C GLY A 29 -8.34 -13.21 1.19
N ILE A 30 -7.27 -13.55 0.47
CA ILE A 30 -6.37 -12.54 -0.13
C ILE A 30 -6.98 -12.00 -1.44
N ARG A 31 -7.62 -12.87 -2.23
CA ARG A 31 -8.26 -12.47 -3.50
C ARG A 31 -9.43 -11.50 -3.31
N GLU A 32 -10.11 -11.56 -2.16
CA GLU A 32 -11.20 -10.64 -1.81
C GLU A 32 -10.69 -9.21 -1.54
N MET A 33 -9.41 -9.04 -1.22
CA MET A 33 -8.81 -7.73 -0.94
C MET A 33 -8.56 -6.89 -2.19
N GLY A 34 -8.57 -7.49 -3.39
CA GLY A 34 -8.22 -6.80 -4.62
C GLY A 34 -8.05 -7.72 -5.83
N ASP A 35 -8.20 -7.17 -7.04
CA ASP A 35 -7.93 -7.86 -8.30
C ASP A 35 -6.51 -7.60 -8.84
N ARG A 36 -5.82 -6.61 -8.27
CA ARG A 36 -4.45 -6.22 -8.59
C ARG A 36 -3.61 -6.27 -7.32
N ALA A 37 -2.30 -6.43 -7.46
CA ALA A 37 -1.39 -6.40 -6.33
C ALA A 37 -0.03 -5.80 -6.71
N VAL A 38 0.61 -5.15 -5.75
CA VAL A 38 2.02 -4.80 -5.83
C VAL A 38 2.83 -6.00 -5.39
N VAL A 39 3.82 -6.40 -6.19
CA VAL A 39 4.77 -7.46 -5.84
C VAL A 39 6.13 -6.82 -5.61
N ILE A 40 6.65 -6.95 -4.39
CA ILE A 40 7.98 -6.47 -4.01
C ILE A 40 8.86 -7.68 -3.80
N SER A 41 9.92 -7.81 -4.59
CA SER A 41 10.95 -8.83 -4.36
C SER A 41 11.81 -8.42 -3.17
N ALA A 42 11.89 -9.28 -2.16
CA ALA A 42 12.72 -9.11 -0.97
C ALA A 42 13.85 -10.15 -0.90
N GLY A 43 14.30 -10.62 -2.07
CA GLY A 43 15.35 -11.63 -2.21
C GLY A 43 14.80 -13.04 -2.01
N SER A 44 14.78 -13.54 -0.77
CA SER A 44 14.34 -14.90 -0.45
C SER A 44 12.82 -15.07 -0.37
N PHE A 45 12.07 -13.96 -0.32
CA PHE A 45 10.62 -13.94 -0.33
C PHE A 45 10.11 -12.76 -1.16
N ALA A 46 8.82 -12.79 -1.48
CA ALA A 46 8.12 -11.68 -2.10
C ALA A 46 7.01 -11.18 -1.18
N ILE A 47 6.83 -9.87 -1.13
CA ILE A 47 5.70 -9.23 -0.46
C ILE A 47 4.64 -8.94 -1.52
N VAL A 48 3.45 -9.48 -1.33
CA VAL A 48 2.30 -9.22 -2.20
C VAL A 48 1.30 -8.35 -1.45
N ILE A 49 1.08 -7.13 -1.94
CA ILE A 49 0.17 -6.17 -1.34
C ILE A 49 -1.03 -6.02 -2.28
N PRO A 50 -2.21 -6.57 -1.96
CA PRO A 50 -3.39 -6.40 -2.78
C PRO A 50 -3.83 -4.93 -2.81
N ILE A 51 -4.24 -4.47 -3.99
CA ILE A 51 -4.79 -3.15 -4.20
C ILE A 51 -6.32 -3.30 -4.21
N PRO A 52 -7.05 -2.63 -3.30
CA PRO A 52 -8.51 -2.64 -3.32
C PRO A 52 -9.08 -2.28 -4.69
N ARG A 53 -10.23 -2.85 -5.04
CA ARG A 53 -10.92 -2.52 -6.30
C ARG A 53 -11.27 -1.04 -6.40
N GLU A 54 -11.65 -0.46 -5.26
CA GLU A 54 -12.03 0.96 -5.10
C GLU A 54 -11.15 1.59 -4.00
N PRO A 55 -9.87 1.90 -4.29
CA PRO A 55 -8.93 2.42 -3.30
C PRO A 55 -9.45 3.68 -2.62
N GLU A 56 -10.10 4.57 -3.37
CA GLU A 56 -10.68 5.83 -2.90
C GLU A 56 -11.69 5.64 -1.77
N LYS A 57 -12.50 4.58 -1.82
CA LYS A 57 -13.47 4.26 -0.76
C LYS A 57 -12.80 3.69 0.49
N VAL A 58 -11.72 2.92 0.33
CA VAL A 58 -10.99 2.33 1.46
C VAL A 58 -10.15 3.39 2.18
N VAL A 59 -9.59 4.34 1.44
CA VAL A 59 -8.78 5.44 2.01
C VAL A 59 -9.63 6.63 2.46
N GLU A 60 -10.93 6.64 2.13
CA GLU A 60 -11.86 7.65 2.60
C GLU A 60 -11.83 7.70 4.13
N GLY A 61 -11.56 8.88 4.69
CA GLY A 61 -11.47 9.07 6.14
C GLY A 61 -10.13 8.72 6.80
N TRP A 62 -9.13 8.22 6.06
CA TRP A 62 -7.76 8.05 6.61
C TRP A 62 -7.18 9.39 7.09
N LEU A 63 -7.42 10.45 6.32
CA LEU A 63 -7.08 11.81 6.71
C LEU A 63 -8.24 12.45 7.47
N LYS A 64 -8.24 12.31 8.81
CA LYS A 64 -9.21 12.97 9.69
C LYS A 64 -9.00 14.48 9.65
N SER A 65 -9.77 15.17 8.82
CA SER A 65 -9.69 16.63 8.66
C SER A 65 -11.09 17.20 8.46
N ARG A 66 -11.37 18.31 9.15
CA ARG A 66 -12.56 19.14 8.89
C ARG A 66 -12.38 20.06 7.67
N ARG A 67 -11.14 20.17 7.17
CA ARG A 67 -10.74 21.03 6.06
C ARG A 67 -10.94 20.32 4.74
N GLY A 68 -11.49 21.02 3.75
CA GLY A 68 -11.67 20.51 2.40
C GLY A 68 -10.35 20.38 1.63
N ARG A 69 -10.39 19.66 0.51
CA ARG A 69 -9.23 19.40 -0.36
C ARG A 69 -8.45 20.67 -0.74
N LYS A 70 -9.15 21.75 -1.10
CA LYS A 70 -8.52 23.02 -1.52
C LYS A 70 -7.73 23.66 -0.38
N GLU A 71 -8.29 23.69 0.82
CA GLU A 71 -7.63 24.26 2.00
C GLU A 71 -6.41 23.42 2.41
N LEU A 72 -6.55 22.10 2.40
CA LEU A 72 -5.44 21.18 2.62
C LEU A 72 -4.30 21.37 1.60
N GLY A 73 -4.65 21.59 0.33
CA GLY A 73 -3.69 21.91 -0.73
C GLY A 73 -2.90 23.19 -0.43
N LEU A 74 -3.59 24.28 -0.08
CA LEU A 74 -2.95 25.56 0.27
C LEU A 74 -2.01 25.43 1.47
N LEU A 75 -2.40 24.66 2.49
CA LEU A 75 -1.56 24.41 3.67
C LEU A 75 -0.32 23.60 3.33
N ALA A 76 -0.47 22.57 2.51
CA ALA A 76 0.63 21.74 2.04
C ALA A 76 1.62 22.58 1.23
N GLU A 77 1.13 23.41 0.31
CA GLU A 77 1.96 24.28 -0.52
C GLU A 77 2.70 25.34 0.32
N LYS A 78 2.01 26.00 1.26
CA LYS A 78 2.63 26.95 2.18
C LYS A 78 3.76 26.30 2.99
N LYS A 79 3.54 25.09 3.50
CA LYS A 79 4.54 24.35 4.28
C LYS A 79 5.71 23.91 3.40
N ALA A 80 5.45 23.43 2.19
CA ALA A 80 6.48 23.03 1.23
C ALA A 80 7.36 24.22 0.81
N ARG A 81 6.76 25.39 0.57
CA ARG A 81 7.50 26.62 0.25
C ARG A 81 8.41 27.04 1.39
N ALA A 82 7.91 27.05 2.62
CA ALA A 82 8.70 27.42 3.80
C ALA A 82 9.91 26.48 3.98
N ASP A 83 9.71 25.17 3.81
CA ASP A 83 10.78 24.18 3.90
C ASP A 83 11.80 24.33 2.75
N ALA A 84 11.34 24.60 1.53
CA ALA A 84 12.23 24.90 0.40
C ALA A 84 13.13 26.11 0.68
N VAL A 85 12.58 27.22 1.20
CA VAL A 85 13.35 28.41 1.58
C VAL A 85 14.35 28.10 2.70
N ALA A 86 13.92 27.36 3.73
CA ALA A 86 14.81 26.96 4.83
C ALA A 86 15.97 26.08 4.35
N ARG A 87 15.71 25.15 3.42
CA ARG A 87 16.76 24.32 2.78
C ARG A 87 17.72 25.16 1.95
N ALA A 88 17.23 26.11 1.17
CA ALA A 88 18.07 26.99 0.35
C ALA A 88 18.99 27.87 1.23
N ARG A 89 18.47 28.46 2.31
CA ARG A 89 19.28 29.22 3.29
C ARG A 89 20.37 28.36 3.94
N ARG A 90 20.03 27.14 4.38
CA ARG A 90 21.03 26.19 4.92
C ARG A 90 22.14 25.87 3.93
N ARG A 91 21.83 25.83 2.64
CA ARG A 91 22.78 25.57 1.55
C ARG A 91 23.48 26.83 1.02
N LYS A 92 23.21 28.02 1.59
CA LYS A 92 23.70 29.32 1.11
C LYS A 92 23.37 29.58 -0.37
N GLN A 93 22.22 29.09 -0.82
CA GLN A 93 21.71 29.26 -2.18
C GLN A 93 20.75 30.47 -2.31
N LEU A 94 20.49 31.13 -1.18
CA LEU A 94 19.73 32.36 -1.00
C LEU A 94 20.38 33.16 0.14
#